data_AF-A0A941V0C1-F1
#
_entry.id   AF-A0A941V0C1-F1
#
_cell.length_a   1.000
_cell.length_b   1.000
_cell.length_c   1.000
_cell.angle_alpha   90.00
_cell.angle_beta   90.00
_cell.angle_gamma   90.00
#
_symmetry.space_group_name_H-M   'P 1'
#
loop_
_entity.id
_entity.type
_entity.pdbx_description
1 polymer ?
#
loop_
_entity_poly.entity_id
_entity_poly.type
_entity_poly.pdbx_seq_one_letter_code
_entity_poly.pdbx_strand_id
1 'polypeptide(L)' 'LVLGAEFDHLIPASVVEMTARTYGAEAEIFPGMGHGLMLERDWSQVAARIQGWLQSVGI' A
#
# COMPACT_ATOMS: atom_id res chain seq x y z
N LEU A 1 -3.83 -7.38 3.24
CA LEU A 1 -3.06 -6.45 2.38
C LEU A 1 -2.81 -5.17 3.18
N VAL A 2 -1.57 -4.70 3.29
CA VAL A 2 -1.24 -3.41 3.90
C VAL A 2 -0.36 -2.64 2.92
N LEU A 3 -0.81 -1.45 2.51
CA LEU A 3 -0.14 -0.64 1.48
C LEU A 3 0.35 0.68 2.08
N GLY A 4 1.49 1.16 1.61
CA GLY A 4 2.08 2.45 1.96
C GLY A 4 2.79 3.11 0.78
N ALA A 5 3.36 4.29 1.01
CA ALA A 5 4.10 5.03 -0.02
C ALA A 5 5.48 5.45 0.50
N GLU A 6 6.49 5.45 -0.37
CA GLU A 6 7.88 5.76 0.00
C GLU A 6 8.05 7.19 0.52
N PHE A 7 7.34 8.15 -0.07
CA PHE A 7 7.41 9.58 0.27
C PHE A 7 6.18 10.05 1.06
N ASP A 8 5.52 9.14 1.78
CA ASP A 8 4.48 9.49 2.73
C ASP A 8 5.09 10.15 3.98
N HIS A 9 5.03 11.48 4.02
CA HIS A 9 5.47 12.29 5.15
C HIS A 9 4.44 12.36 6.28
N LEU A 10 3.20 11.92 6.06
CA LEU A 10 2.13 11.89 7.07
C LEU A 10 2.14 10.57 7.83
N ILE A 11 2.26 9.45 7.11
CA ILE A 11 2.32 8.08 7.64
C ILE A 11 3.59 7.41 7.10
N PRO A 12 4.73 7.47 7.83
CA PRO A 12 5.97 6.89 7.37
C PRO A 12 5.88 5.38 7.09
N ALA A 13 6.68 4.88 6.13
CA ALA A 13 6.72 3.45 5.77
C ALA A 13 6.91 2.52 6.99
N SER A 14 7.68 2.94 7.99
CA SER A 14 7.88 2.18 9.23
C SER A 14 6.59 1.91 10.01
N VAL A 15 5.61 2.82 9.95
CA VAL A 15 4.28 2.64 10.56
C VAL A 15 3.48 1.59 9.78
N VAL A 16 3.54 1.65 8.45
CA VAL A 16 2.89 0.68 7.55
C VAL A 16 3.46 -0.73 7.78
N GLU A 17 4.78 -0.86 7.86
CA GLU A 17 5.46 -2.11 8.18
C GLU A 17 5.12 -2.63 9.58
N MET A 18 5.03 -1.73 10.57
CA MET A 18 4.60 -2.09 11.92
C MET A 18 3.18 -2.65 11.90
N THR A 19 2.25 -1.99 11.22
CA THR A 19 0.87 -2.47 11.04
C THR A 19 0.85 -3.85 10.39
N ALA A 20 1.62 -4.06 9.32
CA ALA A 20 1.70 -5.36 8.66
C ALA A 20 2.20 -6.46 9.60
N ARG A 21 3.26 -6.20 10.38
CA ARG A 21 3.75 -7.12 11.42
C ARG A 21 2.68 -7.43 12.47
N THR A 22 1.94 -6.41 12.94
CA THR A 22 0.88 -6.58 13.93
C THR A 22 -0.23 -7.51 13.45
N TYR A 23 -0.58 -7.46 12.15
CA TYR A 23 -1.65 -8.26 11.58
C TYR A 23 -1.18 -9.53 10.87
N GLY A 24 0.11 -9.87 10.91
CA GLY A 24 0.67 -11.01 10.18
C GLY A 24 0.49 -10.90 8.66
N ALA A 25 0.44 -9.67 8.14
CA ALA A 25 0.30 -9.37 6.72
C ALA A 25 1.63 -8.93 6.12
N GLU A 26 1.70 -8.89 4.79
CA GLU A 26 2.79 -8.26 4.06
C GLU A 26 2.52 -6.76 3.89
N ALA A 27 3.55 -5.93 4.14
CA ALA A 27 3.55 -4.52 3.80
C ALA A 27 4.14 -4.32 2.41
N GLU A 28 3.45 -3.55 1.58
CA GLU A 28 3.96 -3.15 0.27
C GLU A 28 4.02 -1.63 0.19
N ILE A 29 5.24 -1.12 -0.05
CA ILE A 29 5.51 0.30 -0.16
C ILE A 29 5.66 0.66 -1.64
N PHE A 30 4.81 1.56 -2.13
CA PHE A 30 4.89 2.04 -3.51
C PHE A 30 6.00 3.09 -3.63
N PRO A 31 7.04 2.83 -4.46
CA PRO A 31 8.14 3.76 -4.65
C PRO A 31 7.67 5.02 -5.39
N GLY A 32 8.26 6.16 -5.06
CA GLY A 32 7.98 7.42 -5.75
C GLY A 32 6.64 8.08 -5.43
N MET A 33 5.81 7.49 -4.58
CA MET A 33 4.46 7.97 -4.26
C MET A 33 4.38 8.68 -2.91
N GLY A 34 3.48 9.65 -2.79
CA GLY A 34 3.14 10.32 -1.53
C GLY A 34 1.92 9.71 -0.83
N HIS A 35 1.43 10.40 0.22
CA HIS A 35 0.34 9.93 1.08
C HIS A 35 -0.94 9.55 0.30
N GLY A 36 -1.31 10.39 -0.67
CA GLY A 36 -2.52 10.21 -1.46
C GLY A 36 -2.32 9.20 -2.58
N LEU A 37 -2.09 7.92 -2.29
CA LEU A 37 -1.85 6.86 -3.30
C LEU A 37 -2.87 6.86 -4.45
N MET A 38 -4.15 7.16 -4.16
CA MET A 38 -5.23 7.23 -5.17
C MET A 38 -5.24 8.52 -6.00
N LEU A 39 -4.45 9.51 -5.62
CA LEU A 39 -4.31 10.81 -6.28
C LEU A 39 -2.98 10.98 -7.01
N GLU A 40 -2.05 10.02 -6.84
CA GLU A 40 -0.77 10.00 -7.53
C GLU A 40 -0.93 9.74 -9.03
N ARG A 41 0.05 10.17 -9.83
CA ARG A 41 0.08 9.93 -11.28
C ARG A 41 -0.10 8.46 -11.65
N ASP A 42 0.53 7.60 -10.86
CA ASP A 42 0.63 6.17 -11.08
C ASP A 42 -0.38 5.35 -10.26
N TRP A 43 -1.46 5.99 -9.76
CA TRP A 43 -2.49 5.40 -8.90
C TRP A 43 -3.05 4.06 -9.42
N SER A 44 -3.07 3.85 -10.73
CA SER A 44 -3.59 2.64 -11.35
C SER A 44 -2.79 1.39 -10.96
N GLN A 45 -1.51 1.52 -10.61
CA GLN A 45 -0.70 0.42 -10.08
C GLN A 45 -1.23 -0.06 -8.72
N VAL A 46 -1.62 0.89 -7.87
CA VAL A 46 -2.20 0.61 -6.54
C VAL A 46 -3.57 -0.06 -6.69
N ALA A 47 -4.40 0.42 -7.62
CA ALA A 47 -5.69 -0.18 -7.93
C ALA A 47 -5.56 -1.62 -8.45
N ALA A 48 -4.62 -1.86 -9.39
CA ALA A 48 -4.34 -3.20 -9.90
C ALA A 48 -3.87 -4.16 -8.79
N ARG A 49 -3.06 -3.66 -7.84
CA ARG A 49 -2.61 -4.46 -6.69
C ARG A 49 -3.77 -4.86 -5.77
N ILE A 50 -4.68 -3.93 -5.49
CA ILE A 50 -5.88 -4.19 -4.69
C ILE A 50 -6.78 -5.20 -5.41
N GLN A 51 -7.00 -5.02 -6.71
CA GLN A 51 -7.77 -5.96 -7.53
C GLN A 51 -7.18 -7.38 -7.48
N GLY A 52 -5.86 -7.52 -7.67
CA GLY A 52 -5.20 -8.82 -7.61
C GLY A 52 -5.32 -9.47 -6.22
N TRP A 53 -5.30 -8.67 -5.15
CA TRP A 53 -5.56 -9.18 -3.81
C TRP A 53 -7.00 -9.67 -3.64
N LEU A 54 -8.00 -8.91 -4.09
CA LEU A 54 -9.41 -9.31 -4.02
C LEU A 54 -9.63 -10.66 -4.73
N GLN A 55 -9.10 -10.80 -5.95
CA GLN A 55 -9.14 -12.04 -6.70
C GLN A 55 -8.49 -13.21 -5.95
N SER A 56 -7.36 -12.97 -5.27
CA SER A 56 -6.67 -14.00 -4.48
C SER A 56 -7.47 -14.49 -3.26
N VAL A 57 -8.42 -13.68 -2.76
CA VAL A 57 -9.30 -14.04 -1.65
C VAL A 57 -10.72 -14.39 -2.09
N GLY A 58 -10.96 -14.51 -3.41
CA GLY A 58 -12.25 -14.91 -3.98
C GLY A 58 -13.31 -13.80 -4.00
N ILE A 59 -12.88 -12.53 -3.95
CA ILE A 59 -13.74 -11.34 -4.11
C ILE A 59 -13.53 -10.73 -5.50
#